data_AF-A0A2V8DVM2-F1
#
_entry.id   AF-A0A2V8DVM2-F1
#
_cell.length_a   1.000
_cell.length_b   1.000
_cell.length_c   1.000
_cell.angle_alpha   90.00
_cell.angle_beta   90.00
_cell.angle_gamma   90.00
#
_symmetry.space_group_name_H-M   'P 1'
#
loop_
_entity.id
_entity.type
_entity.pdbx_description
1 polymer ?
#
loop_
_entity_poly.entity_id
_entity_poly.type
_entity_poly.pdbx_seq_one_letter_code
_entity_poly.pdbx_strand_id
1 'polypeptide(L)'
;MQSIKRVRRVALVLLGCVLAFASVAFDQSRSNQRARSENLTQALVSLNFRYQLSDAGGRSALVAQMRTAAAERRKVLASMLESDPGQVLRVALSPELRASLPAAVRSDVEQHVELEGTLEVLQEDYANGARLRHFLTSGGMRVSLHFATTPPGRQTGDRVRLRGVLLDNMLALDTGTTSVQTVTAPAAGSNALGSQSTLVLLVNFQDNPVEPYTLSYAEGVVFTTTSNFYREGSYQQTWLTGNVFGWFTIAMSSTICDTLTLASLAQQAATAAGVTLSRYARYVYAFPRNACTWSGMATVGGNPSKAWINGDLDLKGVGHELGHNFGLFHAHALDCGSSPIVPPCTWTDYGDTLDLMGNTAAHFGAFMKERLGWLSYGNSPPIATVQTDGTYPLEPLESAPAGGSKALKILKSTDPTTGIHTWYYVEFRQAIGFDSFLSSGYNNVLNGVVIRTGSESDGNSSYLLDMTPQTDDWTDPALDSGLSFTDPLSGVTVKTISVTSMGASVTLTLGGRPPRAPTNLRIVHP
;
A
#
# COMPACT_ATOMS: atom_id res chain seq x y z
N MET A 1 -10.78 43.33 5.81
CA MET A 1 -9.78 42.34 5.36
C MET A 1 -8.62 42.08 6.33
N GLN A 2 -8.25 42.96 7.27
CA GLN A 2 -7.19 42.68 8.26
C GLN A 2 -7.65 41.84 9.48
N SER A 3 -8.93 41.92 9.88
CA SER A 3 -9.49 41.18 11.03
C SER A 3 -9.55 39.65 10.80
N ILE A 4 -9.93 39.23 9.58
CA ILE A 4 -10.00 37.80 9.18
C ILE A 4 -8.60 37.15 9.14
N LYS A 5 -7.55 37.92 8.80
CA LYS A 5 -6.14 37.46 8.80
C LYS A 5 -5.60 37.23 10.22
N ARG A 6 -6.09 37.97 11.23
CA ARG A 6 -5.72 37.78 12.64
C ARG A 6 -6.38 36.53 13.25
N VAL A 7 -7.66 36.28 12.94
CA VAL A 7 -8.39 35.10 13.42
C VAL A 7 -7.82 33.81 12.81
N ARG A 8 -7.46 33.78 11.52
CA ARG A 8 -6.79 32.62 10.89
C ARG A 8 -5.39 32.35 11.43
N ARG A 9 -4.59 33.38 11.76
CA ARG A 9 -3.27 33.19 12.39
C ARG A 9 -3.36 32.64 13.81
N VAL A 10 -4.33 33.10 14.60
CA VAL A 10 -4.56 32.56 15.95
C VAL A 10 -5.07 31.13 15.89
N ALA A 11 -5.95 30.79 14.92
CA ALA A 11 -6.42 29.42 14.69
C ALA A 11 -5.29 28.47 14.20
N LEU A 12 -4.40 28.90 13.30
CA LEU A 12 -3.24 28.11 12.88
C LEU A 12 -2.22 27.91 14.02
N VAL A 13 -1.99 28.92 14.85
CA VAL A 13 -1.10 28.81 16.01
C VAL A 13 -1.71 27.88 17.07
N LEU A 14 -3.01 27.97 17.33
CA LEU A 14 -3.71 27.05 18.24
C LEU A 14 -3.74 25.62 17.72
N LEU A 15 -3.98 25.41 16.41
CA LEU A 15 -3.96 24.08 15.79
C LEU A 15 -2.54 23.48 15.74
N GLY A 16 -1.53 24.30 15.45
CA GLY A 16 -0.12 23.92 15.51
C GLY A 16 0.35 23.61 16.92
N CYS A 17 -0.10 24.36 17.94
CA CYS A 17 0.16 24.03 19.34
C CYS A 17 -0.53 22.73 19.74
N VAL A 18 -1.81 22.50 19.39
CA VAL A 18 -2.53 21.26 19.71
C VAL A 18 -1.88 20.03 19.05
N LEU A 19 -1.45 20.15 17.79
CA LEU A 19 -0.71 19.09 17.08
C LEU A 19 0.68 18.85 17.68
N ALA A 20 1.39 19.90 18.11
CA ALA A 20 2.68 19.77 18.80
C ALA A 20 2.54 19.18 20.21
N PHE A 21 1.50 19.53 20.97
CA PHE A 21 1.22 18.92 22.27
C PHE A 21 0.80 17.46 22.12
N ALA A 22 0.01 17.13 21.09
CA ALA A 22 -0.36 15.75 20.79
C ALA A 22 0.85 14.91 20.37
N SER A 23 1.75 15.43 19.54
CA SER A 23 2.96 14.73 19.12
C SER A 23 3.95 14.54 20.28
N VAL A 24 4.18 15.57 21.11
CA VAL A 24 5.02 15.47 22.31
C VAL A 24 4.43 14.49 23.32
N ALA A 25 3.11 14.49 23.53
CA ALA A 25 2.44 13.52 24.41
C ALA A 25 2.54 12.09 23.86
N PHE A 26 2.42 11.90 22.55
CA PHE A 26 2.60 10.60 21.90
C PHE A 26 4.04 10.08 22.06
N ASP A 27 5.02 10.95 21.85
CA ASP A 27 6.43 10.60 21.93
C ASP A 27 6.85 10.30 23.38
N GLN A 28 6.33 11.06 24.34
CA GLN A 28 6.50 10.80 25.76
C GLN A 28 5.82 9.49 26.19
N SER A 29 4.62 9.19 25.69
CA SER A 29 3.93 7.93 25.93
C SER A 29 4.73 6.74 25.39
N ARG A 30 5.24 6.83 24.15
CA ARG A 30 6.10 5.80 23.55
C ARG A 30 7.39 5.60 24.34
N SER A 31 8.07 6.69 24.70
CA SER A 31 9.28 6.63 25.53
C SER A 31 9.04 5.92 26.87
N ASN A 32 7.94 6.26 27.55
CA ASN A 32 7.53 5.60 28.80
C ASN A 32 7.24 4.10 28.60
N GLN A 33 6.58 3.71 27.51
CA GLN A 33 6.33 2.31 27.18
C GLN A 33 7.64 1.55 26.90
N ARG A 34 8.58 2.15 26.16
CA ARG A 34 9.90 1.56 25.91
C ARG A 34 10.66 1.29 27.22
N ALA A 35 10.80 2.30 28.08
CA ALA A 35 11.46 2.14 29.37
C ALA A 35 10.77 1.10 30.25
N ARG A 36 9.42 1.08 30.27
CA ARG A 36 8.65 0.07 31.00
C ARG A 36 8.90 -1.34 30.46
N SER A 37 8.96 -1.52 29.15
CA SER A 37 9.23 -2.82 28.52
C SER A 37 10.63 -3.35 28.90
N GLU A 38 11.64 -2.47 28.95
CA GLU A 38 13.01 -2.81 29.33
C GLU A 38 13.10 -3.19 30.81
N ASN A 39 12.51 -2.38 31.69
CA ASN A 39 12.50 -2.63 33.13
C ASN A 39 11.81 -3.96 33.47
N LEU A 40 10.66 -4.26 32.84
CA LEU A 40 9.96 -5.52 33.04
C LEU A 40 10.76 -6.72 32.50
N THR A 41 11.49 -6.54 31.39
CA THR A 41 12.38 -7.57 30.84
C THR A 41 13.52 -7.86 31.81
N GLN A 42 14.21 -6.82 32.28
CA GLN A 42 15.30 -6.95 33.26
C GLN A 42 14.81 -7.61 34.55
N ALA A 43 13.65 -7.19 35.07
CA ALA A 43 13.06 -7.79 36.27
C ALA A 43 12.80 -9.28 36.11
N LEU A 44 12.26 -9.71 34.97
CA LEU A 44 12.03 -11.12 34.65
C LEU A 44 13.35 -11.89 34.55
N VAL A 45 14.37 -11.34 33.89
CA VAL A 45 15.72 -11.94 33.81
C VAL A 45 16.32 -12.11 35.20
N SER A 46 16.25 -11.08 36.05
CA SER A 46 16.76 -11.11 37.43
C SER A 46 16.00 -12.11 38.32
N LEU A 47 14.68 -12.24 38.14
CA LEU A 47 13.89 -13.27 38.82
C LEU A 47 14.31 -14.68 38.40
N ASN A 48 14.53 -14.90 37.10
CA ASN A 48 14.99 -16.18 36.58
C ASN A 48 16.40 -16.53 37.11
N PHE A 49 17.32 -15.58 37.14
CA PHE A 49 18.65 -15.79 37.71
C PHE A 49 18.58 -16.23 39.19
N ARG A 50 17.77 -15.55 40.00
CA ARG A 50 17.52 -15.94 41.40
C ARG A 50 16.89 -17.33 41.50
N TYR A 51 15.98 -17.67 40.59
CA TYR A 51 15.35 -19.00 40.55
C TYR A 51 16.38 -20.11 40.31
N GLN A 52 17.34 -19.91 39.40
CA GLN A 52 18.39 -20.90 39.13
C GLN A 52 19.28 -21.14 40.36
N LEU A 53 19.51 -20.11 41.18
CA LEU A 53 20.35 -20.18 42.39
C LEU A 53 19.61 -20.67 43.65
N SER A 54 18.28 -20.75 43.63
CA SER A 54 17.46 -21.06 44.81
C SER A 54 17.23 -22.56 45.01
N ASP A 55 16.97 -22.96 46.25
CA ASP A 55 16.50 -24.29 46.64
C ASP A 55 15.02 -24.53 46.28
N ALA A 56 14.51 -25.74 46.54
CA ALA A 56 13.13 -26.12 46.17
C ALA A 56 12.06 -25.23 46.82
N GLY A 57 12.28 -24.75 48.05
CA GLY A 57 11.35 -23.87 48.76
C GLY A 57 11.29 -22.47 48.16
N GLY A 58 12.45 -21.84 47.93
CA GLY A 58 12.55 -20.50 47.35
C GLY A 58 12.08 -20.42 45.90
N ARG A 59 12.19 -21.52 45.14
CA ARG A 59 11.75 -21.61 43.73
C ARG A 59 10.26 -21.37 43.56
N SER A 60 9.42 -21.88 44.46
CA SER A 60 7.95 -21.76 44.34
C SER A 60 7.47 -20.30 44.36
N ALA A 61 7.99 -19.49 45.30
CA ALA A 61 7.68 -18.07 45.42
C ALA A 61 8.20 -17.26 44.21
N LEU A 62 9.40 -17.61 43.71
CA LEU A 62 9.98 -16.95 42.54
C LEU A 62 9.19 -17.26 41.26
N VAL A 63 8.62 -18.46 41.11
CA VAL A 63 7.73 -18.79 40.00
C VAL A 63 6.50 -17.88 39.99
N ALA A 64 5.86 -17.65 41.16
CA ALA A 64 4.69 -16.76 41.24
C ALA A 64 5.04 -15.30 40.87
N GLN A 65 6.19 -14.81 41.33
CA GLN A 65 6.68 -13.47 40.96
C GLN A 65 7.00 -13.38 39.46
N MET A 66 7.65 -14.39 38.89
CA MET A 66 7.94 -14.45 37.44
C MET A 66 6.67 -14.44 36.60
N ARG A 67 5.62 -15.16 36.99
CA ARG A 67 4.34 -15.14 36.26
C ARG A 67 3.69 -13.76 36.28
N THR A 68 3.76 -13.06 37.41
CA THR A 68 3.24 -11.69 37.52
C THR A 68 4.01 -10.74 36.59
N ALA A 69 5.35 -10.76 36.66
CA ALA A 69 6.20 -9.95 35.80
C ALA A 69 6.01 -10.28 34.31
N ALA A 70 5.93 -11.57 33.97
CA ALA A 70 5.69 -12.03 32.59
C ALA A 70 4.33 -11.56 32.07
N ALA A 71 3.27 -11.67 32.87
CA ALA A 71 1.93 -11.22 32.47
C ALA A 71 1.86 -9.71 32.25
N GLU A 72 2.50 -8.90 33.11
CA GLU A 72 2.60 -7.45 32.91
C GLU A 72 3.41 -7.11 31.66
N ARG A 73 4.55 -7.78 31.47
CA ARG A 73 5.40 -7.60 30.30
C ARG A 73 4.66 -7.95 29.02
N ARG A 74 3.97 -9.08 28.98
CA ARG A 74 3.14 -9.53 27.85
C ARG A 74 2.12 -8.47 27.45
N LYS A 75 1.40 -7.88 28.42
CA LYS A 75 0.44 -6.79 28.14
C LYS A 75 1.10 -5.56 27.50
N VAL A 76 2.27 -5.15 28.02
CA VAL A 76 3.02 -4.02 27.46
C VAL A 76 3.48 -4.34 26.05
N LEU A 77 4.12 -5.49 25.82
CA LEU A 77 4.61 -5.87 24.48
C LEU A 77 3.48 -6.05 23.46
N ALA A 78 2.35 -6.64 23.87
CA ALA A 78 1.17 -6.76 23.02
C ALA A 78 0.65 -5.39 22.56
N SER A 79 0.63 -4.37 23.45
CA SER A 79 0.23 -3.02 23.07
C SER A 79 1.24 -2.32 22.15
N MET A 80 2.51 -2.73 22.17
CA MET A 80 3.57 -2.16 21.35
C MET A 80 3.69 -2.81 19.98
N LEU A 81 3.13 -4.00 19.76
CA LEU A 81 3.20 -4.70 18.48
C LEU A 81 2.62 -3.87 17.32
N GLU A 82 1.61 -3.04 17.54
CA GLU A 82 1.12 -2.16 16.47
C GLU A 82 1.92 -0.85 16.33
N SER A 83 2.43 -0.30 17.44
CA SER A 83 3.01 1.04 17.45
C SER A 83 4.53 1.09 17.34
N ASP A 84 5.20 0.02 17.79
CA ASP A 84 6.66 -0.10 17.89
C ASP A 84 7.13 -1.58 17.91
N PRO A 85 6.97 -2.32 16.80
CA PRO A 85 7.42 -3.71 16.71
C PRO A 85 8.94 -3.84 16.91
N GLY A 86 9.71 -2.81 16.54
CA GLY A 86 11.16 -2.77 16.72
C GLY A 86 11.58 -2.84 18.20
N GLN A 87 10.83 -2.19 19.10
CA GLN A 87 11.04 -2.38 20.53
C GLN A 87 10.82 -3.83 20.95
N VAL A 88 9.73 -4.44 20.49
CA VAL A 88 9.35 -5.82 20.86
C VAL A 88 10.46 -6.78 20.46
N LEU A 89 11.01 -6.63 19.24
CA LEU A 89 12.19 -7.38 18.79
C LEU A 89 13.40 -7.13 19.68
N ARG A 90 13.68 -5.87 20.04
CA ARG A 90 14.85 -5.51 20.85
C ARG A 90 14.83 -6.14 22.24
N VAL A 91 13.67 -6.18 22.89
CA VAL A 91 13.55 -6.68 24.28
C VAL A 91 13.11 -8.14 24.37
N ALA A 92 12.95 -8.82 23.23
CA ALA A 92 12.55 -10.22 23.19
C ALA A 92 13.57 -11.11 23.92
N LEU A 93 13.07 -12.08 24.68
CA LEU A 93 13.93 -13.05 25.36
C LEU A 93 14.63 -13.94 24.33
N SER A 94 15.94 -14.12 24.46
CA SER A 94 16.67 -15.07 23.61
C SER A 94 16.12 -16.50 23.79
N PRO A 95 16.26 -17.38 22.78
CA PRO A 95 15.82 -18.77 22.89
C PRO A 95 16.38 -19.48 24.14
N GLU A 96 17.64 -19.22 24.50
CA GLU A 96 18.33 -19.80 25.66
C GLU A 96 17.73 -19.30 26.97
N LEU A 97 17.50 -17.99 27.06
CA LEU A 97 16.90 -17.39 28.25
C LEU A 97 15.46 -17.89 28.44
N ARG A 98 14.67 -17.94 27.36
CA ARG A 98 13.32 -18.53 27.40
C ARG A 98 13.36 -19.99 27.83
N ALA A 99 14.32 -20.78 27.34
CA ALA A 99 14.46 -22.19 27.69
C ALA A 99 14.79 -22.41 29.18
N SER A 100 15.50 -21.48 29.80
CA SER A 100 15.83 -21.54 31.24
C SER A 100 14.66 -21.24 32.18
N LEU A 101 13.58 -20.61 31.67
CA LEU A 101 12.41 -20.28 32.48
C LEU A 101 11.60 -21.53 32.89
N PRO A 102 10.95 -21.52 34.07
CA PRO A 102 10.01 -22.58 34.45
C PRO A 102 8.88 -22.74 33.43
N ALA A 103 8.39 -23.97 33.25
CA ALA A 103 7.32 -24.28 32.29
C ALA A 103 6.09 -23.37 32.43
N ALA A 104 5.68 -23.08 33.66
CA ALA A 104 4.52 -22.21 33.96
C ALA A 104 4.73 -20.73 33.61
N VAL A 105 5.98 -20.28 33.38
CA VAL A 105 6.31 -18.91 32.96
C VAL A 105 6.52 -18.85 31.45
N ARG A 106 7.05 -19.93 30.83
CA ARG A 106 7.26 -20.01 29.38
C ARG A 106 5.97 -19.82 28.57
N SER A 107 4.81 -20.20 29.10
CA SER A 107 3.50 -19.95 28.47
C SER A 107 3.10 -18.48 28.44
N ASP A 108 3.70 -17.64 29.30
CA ASP A 108 3.30 -16.27 29.52
C ASP A 108 4.22 -15.26 28.81
N VAL A 109 5.22 -15.73 28.05
CA VAL A 109 6.19 -14.89 27.32
C VAL A 109 6.25 -15.26 25.85
N GLU A 110 6.75 -14.35 25.03
CA GLU A 110 6.95 -14.45 23.58
C GLU A 110 7.97 -15.53 23.21
N GLN A 111 7.91 -15.95 21.94
CA GLN A 111 8.75 -16.98 21.39
C GLN A 111 9.33 -16.57 20.03
N HIS A 112 10.61 -16.84 19.82
CA HIS A 112 11.21 -16.80 18.49
C HIS A 112 10.67 -17.97 17.67
N VAL A 113 10.10 -17.68 16.50
CA VAL A 113 9.50 -18.68 15.62
C VAL A 113 9.97 -18.50 14.18
N GLU A 114 9.96 -19.61 13.45
CA GLU A 114 9.98 -19.61 11.99
C GLU A 114 8.63 -20.15 11.52
N LEU A 115 7.90 -19.37 10.72
CA LEU A 115 6.60 -19.75 10.18
C LEU A 115 6.66 -19.70 8.66
N GLU A 116 6.08 -20.71 8.00
CA GLU A 116 5.86 -20.71 6.56
C GLU A 116 4.37 -20.74 6.28
N GLY A 117 3.91 -19.91 5.34
CA GLY A 117 2.49 -19.80 5.03
C GLY A 117 2.20 -18.91 3.83
N THR A 118 0.92 -18.60 3.65
CA THR A 118 0.45 -17.69 2.61
C THR A 118 0.19 -16.32 3.20
N LEU A 119 0.78 -15.30 2.58
CA LEU A 119 0.61 -13.90 2.93
C LEU A 119 -0.77 -13.40 2.49
N GLU A 120 -1.40 -12.61 3.34
CA GLU A 120 -2.56 -11.79 3.02
C GLU A 120 -2.21 -10.34 3.34
N VAL A 121 -2.38 -9.47 2.36
CA VAL A 121 -2.13 -8.02 2.45
C VAL A 121 -3.47 -7.33 2.22
N LEU A 122 -3.94 -6.59 3.22
CA LEU A 122 -5.20 -5.85 3.16
C LEU A 122 -4.90 -4.35 3.21
N GLN A 123 -5.52 -3.61 2.29
CA GLN A 123 -5.58 -2.16 2.30
C GLN A 123 -6.90 -1.74 2.93
N GLU A 124 -6.86 -0.85 3.94
CA GLU A 124 -8.05 -0.18 4.51
C GLU A 124 -8.02 1.31 4.12
N ASP A 125 -9.12 1.79 3.54
CA ASP A 125 -9.20 3.11 2.92
C ASP A 125 -10.16 4.02 3.69
N TYR A 126 -9.61 5.09 4.28
CA TYR A 126 -10.34 6.04 5.11
C TYR A 126 -10.48 7.38 4.39
N ALA A 127 -11.40 8.22 4.84
CA ALA A 127 -11.62 9.55 4.25
C ALA A 127 -10.36 10.44 4.23
N ASN A 128 -9.40 10.23 5.14
CA ASN A 128 -8.20 11.06 5.31
C ASN A 128 -6.89 10.24 5.34
N GLY A 129 -6.85 9.07 4.72
CA GLY A 129 -5.63 8.25 4.64
C GLY A 129 -5.94 6.76 4.67
N ALA A 130 -4.89 5.95 4.78
CA ALA A 130 -5.04 4.51 4.64
C ALA A 130 -4.17 3.69 5.58
N ARG A 131 -4.43 2.39 5.62
CA ARG A 131 -3.67 1.45 6.43
C ARG A 131 -3.48 0.11 5.73
N LEU A 132 -2.22 -0.26 5.54
CA LEU A 132 -1.83 -1.63 5.18
C LEU A 132 -1.82 -2.54 6.40
N ARG A 133 -2.46 -3.70 6.27
CA ARG A 133 -2.45 -4.79 7.25
C ARG A 133 -1.87 -6.04 6.60
N HIS A 134 -1.09 -6.78 7.36
CA HIS A 134 -0.43 -7.98 6.87
C HIS A 134 -0.76 -9.15 7.78
N PHE A 135 -1.06 -10.30 7.17
CA PHE A 135 -1.37 -11.53 7.88
C PHE A 135 -0.68 -12.72 7.22
N LEU A 136 -0.30 -13.71 8.02
CA LEU A 136 0.15 -15.01 7.53
C LEU A 136 -0.89 -16.06 7.89
N THR A 137 -1.35 -16.82 6.89
CA THR A 137 -2.08 -18.07 7.13
C THR A 137 -1.11 -19.24 7.12
N SER A 138 -0.94 -19.91 8.26
CA SER A 138 -0.04 -21.05 8.43
C SER A 138 -0.71 -22.11 9.32
N GLY A 139 -0.81 -23.36 8.82
CA GLY A 139 -1.38 -24.47 9.60
C GLY A 139 -2.83 -24.24 10.09
N GLY A 140 -3.62 -23.45 9.37
CA GLY A 140 -4.99 -23.08 9.77
C GLY A 140 -5.07 -21.91 10.76
N MET A 141 -3.95 -21.38 11.22
CA MET A 141 -3.91 -20.17 12.04
C MET A 141 -3.65 -18.93 11.18
N ARG A 142 -4.29 -17.82 11.52
CA ARG A 142 -4.04 -16.50 10.93
C ARG A 142 -3.29 -15.63 11.94
N VAL A 143 -2.06 -15.25 11.59
CA VAL A 143 -1.15 -14.48 12.44
C VAL A 143 -1.05 -13.06 11.88
N SER A 144 -1.25 -12.05 12.71
CA SER A 144 -1.04 -10.64 12.32
C SER A 144 0.45 -10.33 12.28
N LEU A 145 0.90 -9.66 11.22
CA LEU A 145 2.32 -9.36 10.98
C LEU A 145 2.59 -7.88 11.22
N HIS A 146 3.62 -7.60 12.00
CA HIS A 146 3.98 -6.25 12.42
C HIS A 146 5.46 -5.98 12.14
N PHE A 147 5.73 -5.10 11.19
CA PHE A 147 7.07 -4.83 10.69
C PHE A 147 7.69 -3.63 11.41
N ALA A 148 8.92 -3.80 11.89
CA ALA A 148 9.66 -2.72 12.57
C ALA A 148 9.95 -1.52 11.66
N THR A 149 10.01 -1.74 10.35
CA THR A 149 10.13 -0.68 9.33
C THR A 149 9.23 -1.01 8.12
N THR A 150 9.48 -0.43 6.94
CA THR A 150 8.64 -0.62 5.75
C THR A 150 8.56 -2.10 5.33
N PRO A 151 7.36 -2.70 5.26
CA PRO A 151 7.20 -4.08 4.81
C PRO A 151 7.66 -4.24 3.35
N PRO A 152 8.14 -5.43 2.96
CA PRO A 152 8.48 -5.69 1.57
C PRO A 152 7.23 -5.60 0.69
N GLY A 153 7.38 -5.10 -0.55
CA GLY A 153 6.32 -4.96 -1.56
C GLY A 153 5.77 -6.30 -2.07
N ARG A 154 5.09 -7.03 -1.19
CA ARG A 154 4.51 -8.36 -1.41
C ARG A 154 3.00 -8.28 -1.58
N GLN A 155 2.40 -9.34 -2.12
CA GLN A 155 0.97 -9.38 -2.41
C GLN A 155 0.30 -10.57 -1.72
N THR A 156 -1.03 -10.47 -1.60
CA THR A 156 -1.87 -11.57 -1.16
C THR A 156 -1.68 -12.78 -2.07
N GLY A 157 -1.42 -13.94 -1.47
CA GLY A 157 -1.15 -15.19 -2.17
C GLY A 157 0.32 -15.60 -2.20
N ASP A 158 1.26 -14.68 -1.92
CA ASP A 158 2.68 -15.02 -1.82
C ASP A 158 2.92 -16.07 -0.73
N ARG A 159 3.70 -17.12 -1.05
CA ARG A 159 4.19 -18.07 -0.05
C ARG A 159 5.49 -17.52 0.53
N VAL A 160 5.49 -17.27 1.83
CA VAL A 160 6.62 -16.69 2.53
C VAL A 160 7.01 -17.53 3.73
N ARG A 161 8.31 -17.50 4.02
CA ARG A 161 8.89 -17.98 5.27
C ARG A 161 9.34 -16.76 6.08
N LEU A 162 8.83 -16.69 7.31
CA LEU A 162 9.01 -15.57 8.21
C LEU A 162 9.78 -16.02 9.45
N ARG A 163 10.75 -15.21 9.89
CA ARG A 163 11.45 -15.36 11.17
C ARG A 163 11.19 -14.14 12.03
N GLY A 164 10.67 -14.37 13.24
CA GLY A 164 10.28 -13.27 14.11
C GLY A 164 9.95 -13.69 15.53
N VAL A 165 9.36 -12.76 16.27
CA VAL A 165 8.97 -12.93 17.67
C VAL A 165 7.45 -12.98 17.77
N LEU A 166 6.92 -14.16 18.07
CA LEU A 166 5.49 -14.40 18.22
C LEU A 166 5.05 -14.13 19.66
N LEU A 167 4.06 -13.27 19.81
CA LEU A 167 3.35 -13.04 21.05
C LEU A 167 1.85 -13.10 20.74
N ASP A 168 1.15 -14.00 21.42
CA ASP A 168 -0.25 -14.31 21.13
C ASP A 168 -0.41 -14.79 19.67
N ASN A 169 -1.11 -14.03 18.84
CA ASN A 169 -1.26 -14.27 17.40
C ASN A 169 -0.67 -13.12 16.56
N MET A 170 0.29 -12.40 17.12
CA MET A 170 0.97 -11.27 16.49
C MET A 170 2.46 -11.56 16.38
N LEU A 171 3.01 -11.41 15.18
CA LEU A 171 4.41 -11.66 14.89
C LEU A 171 5.12 -10.32 14.63
N ALA A 172 6.03 -9.96 15.53
CA ALA A 172 6.98 -8.87 15.26
C ALA A 172 8.05 -9.36 14.27
N LEU A 173 8.30 -8.56 13.25
CA LEU A 173 9.23 -8.84 12.16
C LEU A 173 10.18 -7.67 11.94
N ASP A 174 11.44 -8.01 11.71
CA ASP A 174 12.34 -7.09 11.01
C ASP A 174 12.06 -7.15 9.50
N THR A 175 12.51 -6.17 8.73
CA THR A 175 12.19 -6.06 7.28
C THR A 175 13.29 -6.53 6.35
N GLY A 176 14.41 -6.99 6.91
CA GLY A 176 15.51 -7.58 6.14
C GLY A 176 15.17 -8.94 5.51
N THR A 177 15.96 -9.34 4.52
CA THR A 177 15.89 -10.66 3.84
C THR A 177 16.14 -11.84 4.77
N THR A 178 16.62 -11.58 5.99
CA THR A 178 16.74 -12.55 7.08
C THR A 178 15.41 -12.90 7.73
N SER A 179 14.45 -11.97 7.72
CA SER A 179 13.16 -12.10 8.42
C SER A 179 11.99 -12.41 7.50
N VAL A 180 12.07 -12.04 6.22
CA VAL A 180 11.07 -12.37 5.20
C VAL A 180 11.74 -12.99 3.98
N GLN A 181 11.43 -14.25 3.70
CA GLN A 181 11.90 -14.97 2.53
C GLN A 181 10.72 -15.38 1.66
N THR A 182 10.73 -14.97 0.40
CA THR A 182 9.75 -15.46 -0.58
C THR A 182 10.13 -16.87 -0.98
N VAL A 183 9.24 -17.82 -0.72
CA VAL A 183 9.38 -19.21 -1.15
C VAL A 183 8.89 -19.34 -2.58
N THR A 184 7.69 -18.84 -2.86
CA THR A 184 7.13 -18.72 -4.21
C THR A 184 6.20 -17.51 -4.28
N ALA A 185 6.20 -16.83 -5.42
CA ALA A 185 5.24 -15.78 -5.75
C ALA A 185 4.43 -16.22 -6.97
N PRO A 186 3.14 -15.82 -7.10
CA PRO A 186 2.38 -16.00 -8.33
C PRO A 186 3.10 -15.33 -9.51
N ALA A 187 2.91 -15.84 -10.73
CA ALA A 187 3.51 -15.26 -11.92
C ALA A 187 3.07 -13.80 -12.12
N ALA A 188 4.04 -12.88 -12.14
CA ALA A 188 3.81 -11.46 -12.36
C ALA A 188 3.13 -11.21 -13.73
N GLY A 189 2.20 -10.25 -13.78
CA GLY A 189 1.60 -9.73 -15.02
C GLY A 189 0.42 -10.52 -15.60
N SER A 190 -0.06 -11.60 -14.97
CA SER A 190 -1.14 -12.43 -15.53
C SER A 190 -2.54 -12.19 -14.94
N ASN A 191 -2.63 -11.62 -13.73
CA ASN A 191 -3.92 -11.53 -13.02
C ASN A 191 -4.78 -10.32 -13.44
N ALA A 192 -4.27 -9.42 -14.28
CA ALA A 192 -4.96 -8.19 -14.66
C ALA A 192 -5.28 -8.11 -16.14
N LEU A 193 -5.18 -9.22 -16.89
CA LEU A 193 -5.46 -9.28 -18.33
C LEU A 193 -6.62 -10.23 -18.61
N GLY A 194 -7.42 -9.91 -19.62
CA GLY A 194 -8.58 -10.66 -20.06
C GLY A 194 -9.85 -10.42 -19.23
N SER A 195 -10.77 -11.37 -19.34
CA SER A 195 -12.03 -11.39 -18.59
C SER A 195 -11.77 -11.68 -17.12
N GLN A 196 -12.24 -10.80 -16.25
CA GLN A 196 -12.11 -10.94 -14.81
C GLN A 196 -13.43 -11.41 -14.23
N SER A 197 -13.50 -12.66 -13.75
CA SER A 197 -14.71 -13.22 -13.15
C SER A 197 -14.92 -12.70 -11.72
N THR A 198 -15.97 -11.91 -11.54
CA THR A 198 -16.27 -11.16 -10.31
C THR A 198 -17.65 -11.52 -9.77
N LEU A 199 -17.71 -11.91 -8.51
CA LEU A 199 -18.92 -12.13 -7.75
C LEU A 199 -19.21 -10.90 -6.90
N VAL A 200 -20.38 -10.29 -7.05
CA VAL A 200 -20.85 -9.20 -6.19
C VAL A 200 -21.90 -9.74 -5.23
N LEU A 201 -21.64 -9.63 -3.93
CA LEU A 201 -22.55 -10.06 -2.87
C LEU A 201 -23.05 -8.83 -2.11
N LEU A 202 -24.35 -8.58 -2.21
CA LEU A 202 -25.03 -7.53 -1.46
C LEU A 202 -25.52 -8.12 -0.14
N VAL A 203 -25.06 -7.58 0.99
CA VAL A 203 -25.42 -8.09 2.32
C VAL A 203 -25.82 -6.98 3.28
N ASN A 204 -26.85 -7.22 4.08
CA ASN A 204 -27.28 -6.33 5.14
C ASN A 204 -27.26 -7.06 6.49
N PHE A 205 -27.47 -6.33 7.59
CA PHE A 205 -27.21 -6.81 8.94
C PHE A 205 -28.51 -7.21 9.66
N GLN A 206 -28.42 -8.13 10.62
CA GLN A 206 -29.60 -8.63 11.35
C GLN A 206 -30.36 -7.53 12.11
N ASP A 207 -29.65 -6.48 12.54
CA ASP A 207 -30.15 -5.30 13.25
C ASP A 207 -30.39 -4.10 12.31
N ASN A 208 -29.91 -4.18 11.07
CA ASN A 208 -30.04 -3.14 10.06
C ASN A 208 -30.22 -3.75 8.65
N PRO A 209 -31.42 -4.27 8.33
CA PRO A 209 -31.70 -4.99 7.09
C PRO A 209 -32.03 -4.05 5.92
N VAL A 210 -31.42 -2.87 5.86
CA VAL A 210 -31.67 -1.91 4.78
C VAL A 210 -31.01 -2.35 3.47
N GLU A 211 -31.62 -1.95 2.35
CA GLU A 211 -31.19 -2.26 1.00
C GLU A 211 -31.02 -0.95 0.21
N PRO A 212 -29.87 -0.26 0.32
CA PRO A 212 -29.73 1.12 -0.18
C PRO A 212 -29.82 1.25 -1.70
N TYR A 213 -29.64 0.14 -2.43
CA TYR A 213 -29.68 0.10 -3.89
C TYR A 213 -30.15 -1.28 -4.39
N THR A 214 -30.62 -1.30 -5.64
CA THR A 214 -31.09 -2.53 -6.29
C THR A 214 -29.93 -3.37 -6.83
N LEU A 215 -30.18 -4.66 -7.11
CA LEU A 215 -29.19 -5.52 -7.77
C LEU A 215 -28.81 -4.99 -9.16
N SER A 216 -29.78 -4.47 -9.91
CA SER A 216 -29.55 -3.89 -11.24
C SER A 216 -28.67 -2.63 -11.17
N TYR A 217 -28.82 -1.81 -10.13
CA TYR A 217 -27.90 -0.69 -9.90
C TYR A 217 -26.47 -1.18 -9.66
N ALA A 218 -26.30 -2.16 -8.77
CA ALA A 218 -24.99 -2.74 -8.49
C ALA A 218 -24.37 -3.40 -9.74
N GLU A 219 -25.17 -4.08 -10.55
CA GLU A 219 -24.76 -4.65 -11.82
C GLU A 219 -24.28 -3.56 -12.80
N GLY A 220 -25.02 -2.45 -12.89
CA GLY A 220 -24.64 -1.29 -13.69
C GLY A 220 -23.32 -0.67 -13.24
N VAL A 221 -23.12 -0.47 -11.92
CA VAL A 221 -21.86 0.07 -11.40
C VAL A 221 -20.69 -0.86 -11.72
N VAL A 222 -20.78 -2.14 -11.36
CA VAL A 222 -19.63 -3.07 -11.47
C VAL A 222 -19.39 -3.49 -12.92
N PHE A 223 -20.41 -3.99 -13.62
CA PHE A 223 -20.23 -4.64 -14.92
C PHE A 223 -20.42 -3.71 -16.12
N THR A 224 -20.94 -2.50 -15.91
CA THR A 224 -20.96 -1.45 -16.96
C THR A 224 -19.94 -0.36 -16.66
N THR A 225 -20.13 0.45 -15.63
CA THR A 225 -19.29 1.64 -15.39
C THR A 225 -17.84 1.27 -15.09
N THR A 226 -17.60 0.44 -14.07
CA THR A 226 -16.25 0.02 -13.67
C THR A 226 -15.60 -0.89 -14.71
N SER A 227 -16.37 -1.78 -15.34
CA SER A 227 -15.87 -2.60 -16.45
C SER A 227 -15.40 -1.74 -17.64
N ASN A 228 -16.17 -0.71 -18.02
CA ASN A 228 -15.79 0.22 -19.08
C ASN A 228 -14.56 1.05 -18.71
N PHE A 229 -14.43 1.49 -17.46
CA PHE A 229 -13.23 2.16 -16.96
C PHE A 229 -11.98 1.30 -17.17
N TYR A 230 -12.01 0.04 -16.72
CA TYR A 230 -10.90 -0.88 -16.94
C TYR A 230 -10.65 -1.16 -18.42
N ARG A 231 -11.71 -1.33 -19.20
CA ARG A 231 -11.60 -1.64 -20.63
C ARG A 231 -11.00 -0.49 -21.43
N GLU A 232 -11.36 0.74 -21.11
CA GLU A 232 -10.78 1.94 -21.71
C GLU A 232 -9.31 2.10 -21.29
N GLY A 233 -9.04 2.16 -19.97
CA GLY A 233 -7.71 2.44 -19.43
C GLY A 233 -6.66 1.37 -19.73
N SER A 234 -7.09 0.13 -19.97
CA SER A 234 -6.23 -1.01 -20.31
C SER A 234 -6.03 -1.24 -21.80
N TYR A 235 -6.54 -0.37 -22.67
CA TYR A 235 -6.50 -0.57 -24.13
C TYR A 235 -7.22 -1.86 -24.56
N GLN A 236 -8.43 -2.06 -24.03
CA GLN A 236 -9.32 -3.21 -24.30
C GLN A 236 -8.83 -4.55 -23.74
N GLN A 237 -7.82 -4.54 -22.87
CA GLN A 237 -7.18 -5.75 -22.38
C GLN A 237 -7.86 -6.34 -21.14
N THR A 238 -8.62 -5.55 -20.39
CA THR A 238 -9.21 -5.94 -19.11
C THR A 238 -10.67 -5.56 -19.06
N TRP A 239 -11.54 -6.47 -18.64
CA TRP A 239 -12.94 -6.17 -18.40
C TRP A 239 -13.51 -7.10 -17.33
N LEU A 240 -14.58 -6.66 -16.67
CA LEU A 240 -15.25 -7.41 -15.62
C LEU A 240 -16.41 -8.21 -16.20
N THR A 241 -16.59 -9.44 -15.70
CA THR A 241 -17.71 -10.34 -16.01
C THR A 241 -18.19 -11.00 -14.74
N GLY A 242 -19.48 -11.29 -14.62
CA GLY A 242 -19.98 -12.06 -13.49
C GLY A 242 -21.40 -11.70 -13.12
N ASN A 243 -21.72 -11.79 -11.83
CA ASN A 243 -23.10 -11.71 -11.36
C ASN A 243 -23.20 -11.00 -10.00
N VAL A 244 -24.36 -10.43 -9.74
CA VAL A 244 -24.75 -9.83 -8.45
C VAL A 244 -25.77 -10.75 -7.77
N PHE A 245 -25.56 -11.03 -6.48
CA PHE A 245 -26.52 -11.76 -5.64
C PHE A 245 -26.78 -11.02 -4.33
N GLY A 246 -27.97 -11.21 -3.78
CA GLY A 246 -28.44 -10.57 -2.56
C GLY A 246 -29.83 -9.96 -2.74
N TRP A 247 -30.29 -9.11 -1.84
CA TRP A 247 -29.67 -8.83 -0.54
C TRP A 247 -29.77 -10.04 0.38
N PHE A 248 -28.67 -10.37 1.05
CA PHE A 248 -28.65 -11.38 2.10
C PHE A 248 -28.55 -10.72 3.48
N THR A 249 -29.51 -10.99 4.35
CA THR A 249 -29.40 -10.62 5.76
C THR A 249 -28.50 -11.61 6.48
N ILE A 250 -27.30 -11.16 6.85
CA ILE A 250 -26.31 -11.98 7.55
C ILE A 250 -26.50 -11.90 9.08
N ALA A 251 -26.15 -12.98 9.77
CA ALA A 251 -26.18 -13.08 11.24
C ALA A 251 -25.02 -12.31 11.89
N MET A 252 -24.96 -11.01 11.63
CA MET A 252 -23.97 -10.06 12.16
C MET A 252 -24.67 -8.73 12.48
N SER A 253 -24.28 -8.11 13.60
CA SER A 253 -24.71 -6.77 13.96
C SER A 253 -23.93 -5.71 13.18
N SER A 254 -24.60 -4.66 12.71
CA SER A 254 -24.00 -3.48 12.07
C SER A 254 -23.04 -2.73 13.02
N THR A 255 -23.14 -2.98 14.33
CA THR A 255 -22.25 -2.41 15.35
C THR A 255 -20.89 -3.10 15.48
N ILE A 256 -20.58 -4.09 14.64
CA ILE A 256 -19.33 -4.88 14.68
C ILE A 256 -18.54 -4.65 13.40
N CYS A 257 -17.23 -4.38 13.54
CA CYS A 257 -16.30 -4.38 12.42
C CYS A 257 -15.48 -5.68 12.40
N ASP A 258 -15.99 -6.70 11.69
CA ASP A 258 -15.31 -7.98 11.47
C ASP A 258 -15.50 -8.42 10.01
N THR A 259 -14.51 -8.12 9.18
CA THR A 259 -14.55 -8.34 7.73
C THR A 259 -14.40 -9.81 7.35
N LEU A 260 -13.72 -10.61 8.18
CA LEU A 260 -13.58 -12.04 7.97
C LEU A 260 -14.92 -12.75 8.18
N THR A 261 -15.59 -12.44 9.28
CA THR A 261 -16.90 -13.01 9.57
C THR A 261 -17.95 -12.52 8.56
N LEU A 262 -17.91 -11.24 8.17
CA LEU A 262 -18.81 -10.70 7.12
C LEU A 262 -18.63 -11.47 5.81
N ALA A 263 -17.40 -11.60 5.31
CA ALA A 263 -17.14 -12.32 4.06
C ALA A 263 -17.55 -13.80 4.14
N SER A 264 -17.29 -14.45 5.28
CA SER A 264 -17.70 -15.84 5.52
C SER A 264 -19.22 -16.01 5.49
N LEU A 265 -19.97 -15.17 6.19
CA LEU A 265 -21.43 -15.21 6.22
C LEU A 265 -22.04 -14.89 4.85
N ALA A 266 -21.49 -13.91 4.13
CA ALA A 266 -21.92 -13.57 2.78
C ALA A 266 -21.74 -14.74 1.80
N GLN A 267 -20.57 -15.40 1.84
CA GLN A 267 -20.29 -16.58 1.02
C GLN A 267 -21.18 -17.77 1.37
N GLN A 268 -21.47 -17.98 2.66
CA GLN A 268 -22.39 -19.03 3.11
C GLN A 268 -23.82 -18.77 2.60
N ALA A 269 -24.30 -17.53 2.70
CA ALA A 269 -25.62 -17.15 2.18
C ALA A 269 -25.70 -17.33 0.66
N ALA A 270 -24.67 -16.92 -0.08
CA ALA A 270 -24.59 -17.13 -1.52
C ALA A 270 -24.57 -18.63 -1.89
N THR A 271 -23.82 -19.44 -1.15
CA THR A 271 -23.78 -20.91 -1.36
C THR A 271 -25.14 -21.53 -1.08
N ALA A 272 -25.83 -21.12 -0.02
CA ALA A 272 -27.18 -21.56 0.31
C ALA A 272 -28.20 -21.16 -0.77
N ALA A 273 -27.97 -20.05 -1.47
CA ALA A 273 -28.73 -19.61 -2.64
C ALA A 273 -28.32 -20.32 -3.96
N GLY A 274 -27.41 -21.29 -3.91
CA GLY A 274 -26.98 -22.09 -5.08
C GLY A 274 -25.83 -21.50 -5.89
N VAL A 275 -25.16 -20.45 -5.40
CA VAL A 275 -24.01 -19.85 -6.09
C VAL A 275 -22.78 -20.75 -5.98
N THR A 276 -22.18 -21.10 -7.12
CA THR A 276 -20.90 -21.82 -7.16
C THR A 276 -19.73 -20.84 -7.07
N LEU A 277 -19.23 -20.62 -5.85
CA LEU A 277 -18.18 -19.62 -5.58
C LEU A 277 -16.90 -19.83 -6.40
N SER A 278 -16.49 -21.07 -6.65
CA SER A 278 -15.27 -21.42 -7.39
C SER A 278 -15.23 -20.94 -8.86
N ARG A 279 -16.35 -20.41 -9.40
CA ARG A 279 -16.40 -19.80 -10.74
C ARG A 279 -15.80 -18.39 -10.79
N TYR A 280 -15.62 -17.75 -9.64
CA TYR A 280 -15.23 -16.36 -9.55
C TYR A 280 -13.83 -16.22 -8.94
N ALA A 281 -12.98 -15.44 -9.59
CA ALA A 281 -11.66 -15.09 -9.12
C ALA A 281 -11.66 -13.85 -8.20
N ARG A 282 -12.78 -13.12 -8.12
CA ARG A 282 -12.92 -11.88 -7.33
C ARG A 282 -14.25 -11.82 -6.61
N TYR A 283 -14.22 -11.28 -5.40
CA TYR A 283 -15.39 -11.16 -4.54
C TYR A 283 -15.53 -9.72 -4.08
N VAL A 284 -16.64 -9.08 -4.42
CA VAL A 284 -17.01 -7.75 -3.95
C VAL A 284 -18.15 -7.91 -2.96
N TYR A 285 -17.93 -7.53 -1.71
CA TYR A 285 -18.95 -7.48 -0.66
C TYR A 285 -19.40 -6.03 -0.51
N ALA A 286 -20.66 -5.74 -0.82
CA ALA A 286 -21.19 -4.38 -0.69
C ALA A 286 -22.33 -4.37 0.33
N PHE A 287 -22.28 -3.42 1.27
CA PHE A 287 -23.15 -3.41 2.45
C PHE A 287 -23.39 -1.98 2.96
N PRO A 288 -24.50 -1.73 3.70
CA PRO A 288 -24.73 -0.43 4.35
C PRO A 288 -23.64 -0.11 5.36
N ARG A 289 -23.43 1.17 5.68
CA ARG A 289 -22.40 1.56 6.65
C ARG A 289 -22.53 0.80 7.98
N ASN A 290 -21.43 0.20 8.45
CA ASN A 290 -21.33 -0.48 9.74
C ASN A 290 -20.30 0.20 10.66
N ALA A 291 -19.92 -0.45 11.76
CA ALA A 291 -18.94 0.08 12.72
C ALA A 291 -17.50 0.20 12.19
N CYS A 292 -17.20 -0.28 10.97
CA CYS A 292 -15.91 -0.02 10.34
C CYS A 292 -15.80 1.45 9.93
N THR A 293 -14.66 2.07 10.25
CA THR A 293 -14.41 3.50 10.01
C THR A 293 -13.82 3.82 8.63
N TRP A 294 -13.37 2.80 7.90
CA TRP A 294 -12.95 2.89 6.50
C TRP A 294 -14.17 2.86 5.56
N SER A 295 -14.04 3.43 4.36
CA SER A 295 -15.06 3.40 3.30
C SER A 295 -14.85 2.26 2.31
N GLY A 296 -13.60 1.83 2.13
CA GLY A 296 -13.22 0.72 1.29
C GLY A 296 -12.17 -0.14 1.98
N MET A 297 -12.10 -1.41 1.58
CA MET A 297 -11.01 -2.30 1.99
C MET A 297 -10.83 -3.38 0.92
N ALA A 298 -9.59 -3.74 0.59
CA ALA A 298 -9.33 -4.77 -0.39
C ALA A 298 -8.07 -5.59 -0.09
N THR A 299 -8.05 -6.84 -0.55
CA THR A 299 -6.80 -7.57 -0.67
C THR A 299 -5.95 -6.94 -1.77
N VAL A 300 -4.67 -6.72 -1.50
CA VAL A 300 -3.70 -6.32 -2.53
C VAL A 300 -3.26 -7.59 -3.27
N GLY A 301 -3.76 -7.77 -4.49
CA GLY A 301 -3.65 -9.02 -5.25
C GLY A 301 -4.57 -10.13 -4.71
N GLY A 302 -4.16 -11.38 -4.96
CA GLY A 302 -4.90 -12.58 -4.55
C GLY A 302 -5.71 -13.22 -5.68
N ASN A 303 -5.88 -14.54 -5.59
CA ASN A 303 -6.79 -15.32 -6.43
C ASN A 303 -7.35 -16.50 -5.59
N PRO A 304 -8.58 -16.40 -5.06
CA PRO A 304 -9.48 -15.28 -5.23
C PRO A 304 -9.06 -14.02 -4.44
N SER A 305 -9.35 -12.84 -4.99
CA SER A 305 -9.22 -11.56 -4.29
C SER A 305 -10.55 -11.10 -3.69
N LYS A 306 -10.50 -10.16 -2.75
CA LYS A 306 -11.68 -9.67 -2.00
C LYS A 306 -11.67 -8.14 -1.90
N ALA A 307 -12.82 -7.52 -2.05
CA ALA A 307 -13.08 -6.10 -1.87
C ALA A 307 -14.35 -5.90 -1.02
N TRP A 308 -14.32 -4.95 -0.09
CA TRP A 308 -15.41 -4.60 0.80
C TRP A 308 -15.78 -3.13 0.59
N ILE A 309 -17.03 -2.89 0.22
CA ILE A 309 -17.57 -1.56 -0.07
C ILE A 309 -18.51 -1.17 1.07
N ASN A 310 -18.08 -0.22 1.91
CA ASN A 310 -18.78 0.19 3.12
C ASN A 310 -19.63 1.44 2.86
N GLY A 311 -20.89 1.24 2.49
CA GLY A 311 -21.83 2.30 2.16
C GLY A 311 -22.01 2.50 0.66
N ASP A 312 -21.39 3.55 0.13
CA ASP A 312 -21.68 4.05 -1.22
C ASP A 312 -21.03 3.16 -2.30
N LEU A 313 -21.84 2.72 -3.26
CA LEU A 313 -21.41 1.86 -4.37
C LEU A 313 -21.33 2.69 -5.67
N ASP A 314 -20.11 3.07 -6.04
CA ASP A 314 -19.82 3.85 -7.24
C ASP A 314 -18.49 3.44 -7.90
N LEU A 315 -18.13 4.11 -9.01
CA LEU A 315 -16.87 3.86 -9.71
C LEU A 315 -15.65 4.14 -8.83
N LYS A 316 -15.69 5.21 -8.02
CA LYS A 316 -14.53 5.62 -7.23
C LYS A 316 -14.22 4.55 -6.19
N GLY A 317 -15.22 4.07 -5.43
CA GLY A 317 -15.03 2.99 -4.46
C GLY A 317 -14.71 1.65 -5.14
N VAL A 318 -15.59 1.16 -6.01
CA VAL A 318 -15.43 -0.18 -6.59
C VAL A 318 -14.17 -0.29 -7.46
N GLY A 319 -13.90 0.71 -8.30
CA GLY A 319 -12.74 0.71 -9.17
C GLY A 319 -11.42 0.87 -8.40
N HIS A 320 -11.43 1.57 -7.27
CA HIS A 320 -10.27 1.69 -6.40
C HIS A 320 -9.96 0.35 -5.71
N GLU A 321 -10.95 -0.26 -5.05
CA GLU A 321 -10.79 -1.54 -4.37
C GLU A 321 -10.41 -2.68 -5.33
N LEU A 322 -10.99 -2.69 -6.53
CA LEU A 322 -10.60 -3.66 -7.55
C LEU A 322 -9.18 -3.39 -8.09
N GLY A 323 -8.72 -2.13 -8.08
CA GLY A 323 -7.32 -1.77 -8.37
C GLY A 323 -6.35 -2.46 -7.41
N HIS A 324 -6.66 -2.45 -6.10
CA HIS A 324 -5.92 -3.25 -5.12
C HIS A 324 -5.99 -4.74 -5.41
N ASN A 325 -7.16 -5.29 -5.75
CA ASN A 325 -7.29 -6.70 -6.13
C ASN A 325 -6.43 -7.10 -7.34
N PHE A 326 -6.07 -6.16 -8.22
CA PHE A 326 -5.11 -6.40 -9.31
C PHE A 326 -3.65 -6.26 -8.90
N GLY A 327 -3.38 -5.78 -7.69
CA GLY A 327 -2.03 -5.68 -7.11
C GLY A 327 -1.46 -4.27 -7.08
N LEU A 328 -2.29 -3.25 -7.32
CA LEU A 328 -1.91 -1.85 -7.15
C LEU A 328 -1.96 -1.41 -5.69
N PHE A 329 -1.23 -0.34 -5.40
CA PHE A 329 -1.25 0.40 -4.16
C PHE A 329 -1.63 1.85 -4.48
N HIS A 330 -1.67 2.73 -3.48
CA HIS A 330 -2.02 4.12 -3.69
C HIS A 330 -1.04 4.88 -4.58
N ALA A 331 -1.60 5.87 -5.26
CA ALA A 331 -0.86 6.88 -5.99
C ALA A 331 -0.71 8.12 -5.09
N HIS A 332 0.54 8.57 -4.93
CA HIS A 332 0.93 9.61 -3.99
C HIS A 332 1.30 10.90 -4.71
N ALA A 333 1.30 12.00 -3.98
CA ALA A 333 1.99 13.23 -4.36
C ALA A 333 3.29 13.38 -3.56
N LEU A 334 4.38 13.78 -4.20
CA LEU A 334 5.65 14.11 -3.53
C LEU A 334 5.86 15.62 -3.51
N ASP A 335 5.84 16.19 -2.31
CA ASP A 335 6.04 17.61 -2.06
C ASP A 335 7.44 17.83 -1.49
N CYS A 336 8.30 18.56 -2.23
CA CYS A 336 9.63 18.96 -1.77
C CYS A 336 9.77 20.49 -1.61
N GLY A 337 8.66 21.17 -1.29
CA GLY A 337 8.59 22.62 -1.20
C GLY A 337 8.81 23.26 -2.56
N SER A 338 9.77 24.18 -2.67
CA SER A 338 10.01 24.94 -3.92
C SER A 338 10.76 24.15 -5.00
N SER A 339 10.86 22.82 -4.90
CA SER A 339 11.54 21.95 -5.85
C SER A 339 10.68 20.75 -6.19
N PRO A 340 10.72 20.22 -7.43
CA PRO A 340 9.99 19.00 -7.76
C PRO A 340 10.54 17.72 -7.13
N ILE A 341 11.81 17.72 -6.67
CA ILE A 341 12.49 16.48 -6.24
C ILE A 341 13.60 16.66 -5.19
N VAL A 342 14.03 17.89 -4.91
CA VAL A 342 15.17 18.13 -4.01
C VAL A 342 14.72 18.12 -2.54
N PRO A 343 15.26 17.24 -1.68
CA PRO A 343 14.86 17.16 -0.27
C PRO A 343 15.06 18.46 0.53
N PRO A 344 14.35 18.63 1.66
CA PRO A 344 13.45 17.67 2.30
C PRO A 344 12.15 17.50 1.52
N CYS A 345 11.71 16.25 1.37
CA CYS A 345 10.43 15.92 0.74
C CYS A 345 9.52 15.22 1.74
N THR A 346 8.23 15.47 1.61
CA THR A 346 7.15 14.70 2.22
C THR A 346 6.24 14.18 1.13
N TRP A 347 5.37 13.22 1.46
CA TRP A 347 4.40 12.73 0.50
C TRP A 347 3.02 12.66 1.13
N THR A 348 2.01 12.77 0.27
CA THR A 348 0.60 12.70 0.66
C THR A 348 -0.01 11.44 0.07
N ASP A 349 -0.54 10.59 0.94
CA ASP A 349 -1.33 9.42 0.56
C ASP A 349 -2.56 9.86 -0.23
N TYR A 350 -2.86 9.16 -1.33
CA TYR A 350 -3.84 9.59 -2.36
C TYR A 350 -3.57 10.95 -3.01
N GLY A 351 -2.38 11.52 -2.84
CA GLY A 351 -2.08 12.87 -3.30
C GLY A 351 -2.08 13.02 -4.83
N ASP A 352 -2.03 11.92 -5.57
CA ASP A 352 -2.13 11.95 -7.03
C ASP A 352 -3.56 12.33 -7.47
N THR A 353 -3.70 13.53 -8.03
CA THR A 353 -4.99 14.07 -8.48
C THR A 353 -5.41 13.56 -9.86
N LEU A 354 -4.59 12.74 -10.50
CA LEU A 354 -4.75 12.27 -11.87
C LEU A 354 -4.81 10.74 -11.96
N ASP A 355 -5.11 10.06 -10.86
CA ASP A 355 -5.13 8.60 -10.77
C ASP A 355 -6.27 8.12 -9.85
N LEU A 356 -6.96 7.03 -10.24
CA LEU A 356 -8.00 6.38 -9.42
C LEU A 356 -7.46 5.77 -8.13
N MET A 357 -6.21 5.31 -8.11
CA MET A 357 -5.51 4.92 -6.88
C MET A 357 -5.04 6.13 -6.06
N GLY A 358 -5.22 7.34 -6.60
CA GLY A 358 -5.12 8.61 -5.90
C GLY A 358 -6.52 9.10 -5.50
N ASN A 359 -6.82 10.37 -5.77
CA ASN A 359 -8.07 10.99 -5.28
C ASN A 359 -9.13 11.23 -6.37
N THR A 360 -8.91 10.84 -7.62
CA THR A 360 -9.79 11.19 -8.75
C THR A 360 -10.15 9.96 -9.56
N ALA A 361 -11.39 9.82 -10.04
CA ALA A 361 -11.79 8.72 -10.92
C ALA A 361 -11.20 8.85 -12.34
N ALA A 362 -9.88 8.82 -12.44
CA ALA A 362 -9.06 9.02 -13.63
C ALA A 362 -8.31 7.72 -14.01
N HIS A 363 -7.79 7.65 -15.23
CA HIS A 363 -6.92 6.56 -15.65
C HIS A 363 -5.73 6.41 -14.70
N PHE A 364 -5.29 5.16 -14.50
CA PHE A 364 -4.03 4.88 -13.80
C PHE A 364 -2.84 5.49 -14.55
N GLY A 365 -1.85 5.98 -13.82
CA GLY A 365 -0.58 6.45 -14.38
C GLY A 365 0.24 5.33 -15.01
N ALA A 366 1.22 5.69 -15.84
CA ALA A 366 2.01 4.76 -16.64
C ALA A 366 2.75 3.69 -15.80
N PHE A 367 3.25 4.05 -14.61
CA PHE A 367 3.88 3.10 -13.68
C PHE A 367 2.91 1.98 -13.29
N MET A 368 1.68 2.34 -12.90
CA MET A 368 0.67 1.36 -12.51
C MET A 368 0.19 0.54 -13.70
N LYS A 369 -0.02 1.17 -14.86
CA LYS A 369 -0.37 0.46 -16.10
C LYS A 369 0.73 -0.54 -16.52
N GLU A 370 2.02 -0.22 -16.35
CA GLU A 370 3.12 -1.17 -16.57
C GLU A 370 3.06 -2.35 -15.59
N ARG A 371 2.83 -2.09 -14.29
CA ARG A 371 2.72 -3.16 -13.27
C ARG A 371 1.56 -4.12 -13.52
N LEU A 372 0.47 -3.63 -14.10
CA LEU A 372 -0.67 -4.45 -14.51
C LEU A 372 -0.45 -5.20 -15.82
N GLY A 373 0.66 -4.95 -16.53
CA GLY A 373 0.91 -5.48 -17.87
C GLY A 373 0.06 -4.82 -18.96
N TRP A 374 -0.62 -3.71 -18.68
CA TRP A 374 -1.38 -2.95 -19.68
C TRP A 374 -0.47 -2.14 -20.60
N LEU A 375 0.80 -1.96 -20.22
CA LEU A 375 1.85 -1.36 -21.01
C LEU A 375 3.10 -2.24 -20.98
N SER A 376 3.86 -2.28 -22.08
CA SER A 376 5.15 -2.99 -22.21
C SER A 376 5.15 -4.48 -21.80
N TYR A 377 4.04 -5.17 -22.00
CA TYR A 377 3.92 -6.61 -21.75
C TYR A 377 3.22 -7.32 -22.92
N GLY A 378 3.89 -8.31 -23.52
CA GLY A 378 3.34 -9.02 -24.69
C GLY A 378 3.03 -8.07 -25.84
N ASN A 379 1.75 -7.96 -26.20
CA ASN A 379 1.26 -7.07 -27.27
C ASN A 379 0.73 -5.72 -26.75
N SER A 380 0.86 -5.44 -25.45
CA SER A 380 0.46 -4.15 -24.87
C SER A 380 1.22 -2.99 -25.51
N PRO A 381 0.62 -1.79 -25.54
CA PRO A 381 1.27 -0.60 -26.07
C PRO A 381 2.61 -0.31 -25.37
N PRO A 382 3.61 0.22 -26.10
CA PRO A 382 4.95 0.33 -25.58
C PRO A 382 5.15 1.53 -24.64
N ILE A 383 6.03 1.33 -23.66
CA ILE A 383 6.78 2.37 -22.96
C ILE A 383 8.18 2.41 -23.57
N ALA A 384 8.66 3.59 -23.93
CA ALA A 384 10.04 3.76 -24.38
C ALA A 384 10.99 3.85 -23.18
N THR A 385 11.81 2.83 -22.95
CA THR A 385 12.92 2.90 -22.00
C THR A 385 14.06 3.72 -22.61
N VAL A 386 14.37 4.86 -21.99
CA VAL A 386 15.31 5.84 -22.53
C VAL A 386 16.74 5.51 -22.11
N GLN A 387 17.61 5.28 -23.09
CA GLN A 387 19.02 4.90 -22.86
C GLN A 387 20.03 5.87 -23.47
N THR A 388 19.57 6.79 -24.31
CA THR A 388 20.39 7.79 -24.99
C THR A 388 19.69 9.14 -24.94
N ASP A 389 20.47 10.21 -24.96
CA ASP A 389 19.95 11.56 -25.16
C ASP A 389 19.19 11.62 -26.49
N GLY A 390 18.12 12.42 -26.52
CA GLY A 390 17.33 12.54 -27.74
C GLY A 390 15.99 13.20 -27.52
N THR A 391 15.21 13.27 -28.60
CA THR A 391 13.83 13.73 -28.57
C THR A 391 12.90 12.56 -28.84
N TYR A 392 11.90 12.40 -27.98
CA TYR A 392 11.01 11.26 -27.94
C TYR A 392 9.56 11.73 -28.07
N PRO A 393 8.77 11.16 -29.00
CA PRO A 393 7.35 11.42 -29.10
C PRO A 393 6.58 10.61 -28.06
N LEU A 394 5.51 11.20 -27.54
CA LEU A 394 4.54 10.59 -26.64
C LEU A 394 3.14 10.73 -27.21
N GLU A 395 2.39 9.64 -27.24
CA GLU A 395 0.94 9.69 -27.46
C GLU A 395 0.20 9.99 -26.15
N PRO A 396 -1.03 10.53 -26.21
CA PRO A 396 -1.89 10.60 -25.04
C PRO A 396 -2.08 9.22 -24.41
N LEU A 397 -2.04 9.16 -23.08
CA LEU A 397 -2.16 7.93 -22.31
C LEU A 397 -3.57 7.30 -22.46
N GLU A 398 -4.57 8.12 -22.75
CA GLU A 398 -5.98 7.72 -22.87
C GLU A 398 -6.33 7.25 -24.28
N SER A 399 -5.52 7.61 -25.29
CA SER A 399 -5.84 7.34 -26.69
C SER A 399 -5.56 5.90 -27.10
N ALA A 400 -6.24 5.43 -28.15
CA ALA A 400 -5.89 4.17 -28.79
C ALA A 400 -4.43 4.20 -29.29
N PRO A 401 -3.69 3.07 -29.26
CA PRO A 401 -2.31 3.03 -29.73
C PRO A 401 -2.23 3.35 -31.23
N ALA A 402 -1.42 4.34 -31.61
CA ALA A 402 -1.20 4.73 -33.01
C ALA A 402 0.23 4.42 -33.50
N GLY A 403 1.00 3.65 -32.73
CA GLY A 403 2.35 3.18 -33.06
C GLY A 403 3.47 3.91 -32.30
N GLY A 404 3.15 4.96 -31.56
CA GLY A 404 4.04 5.66 -30.63
C GLY A 404 4.02 5.07 -29.22
N SER A 405 4.87 5.62 -28.35
CA SER A 405 4.95 5.22 -26.95
C SER A 405 3.92 5.95 -26.09
N LYS A 406 3.35 5.25 -25.11
CA LYS A 406 2.39 5.79 -24.15
C LYS A 406 3.05 6.47 -22.95
N ALA A 407 4.31 6.13 -22.69
CA ALA A 407 5.13 6.76 -21.67
C ALA A 407 6.62 6.63 -22.02
N LEU A 408 7.45 7.48 -21.40
CA LEU A 408 8.89 7.33 -21.37
C LEU A 408 9.29 6.84 -19.97
N LYS A 409 10.21 5.88 -19.90
CA LYS A 409 10.78 5.35 -18.66
C LYS A 409 12.27 5.65 -18.60
N ILE A 410 12.68 6.47 -17.62
CA ILE A 410 14.04 6.98 -17.49
C ILE A 410 14.62 6.54 -16.15
N LEU A 411 15.83 5.99 -16.14
CA LEU A 411 16.48 5.57 -14.90
C LEU A 411 16.72 6.80 -14.01
N LYS A 412 16.15 6.79 -12.81
CA LYS A 412 16.32 7.85 -11.81
C LYS A 412 17.49 7.53 -10.89
N SER A 413 17.50 6.34 -10.28
CA SER A 413 18.59 5.92 -9.40
C SER A 413 18.71 4.40 -9.34
N THR A 414 19.90 3.94 -8.99
CA THR A 414 20.17 2.54 -8.60
C THR A 414 20.58 2.53 -7.15
N ASP A 415 19.88 1.78 -6.30
CA ASP A 415 20.33 1.53 -4.93
C ASP A 415 21.66 0.74 -4.98
N PRO A 416 22.76 1.26 -4.39
CA PRO A 416 24.08 0.66 -4.54
C PRO A 416 24.25 -0.67 -3.78
N THR A 417 23.36 -0.98 -2.84
CA THR A 417 23.42 -2.19 -2.01
C THR A 417 22.57 -3.31 -2.59
N THR A 418 21.35 -2.98 -3.03
CA THR A 418 20.36 -3.94 -3.52
C THR A 418 20.33 -4.04 -5.04
N GLY A 419 20.84 -3.02 -5.75
CA GLY A 419 20.74 -2.92 -7.20
C GLY A 419 19.35 -2.52 -7.71
N ILE A 420 18.40 -2.26 -6.82
CA ILE A 420 17.02 -1.89 -7.17
C ILE A 420 17.00 -0.54 -7.89
N HIS A 421 16.27 -0.46 -8.99
CA HIS A 421 16.08 0.79 -9.72
C HIS A 421 14.84 1.56 -9.29
N THR A 422 14.99 2.88 -9.20
CA THR A 422 13.88 3.82 -9.30
C THR A 422 13.89 4.49 -10.66
N TRP A 423 12.70 4.79 -11.17
CA TRP A 423 12.48 5.29 -12.52
C TRP A 423 11.60 6.55 -12.50
N TYR A 424 11.83 7.44 -13.46
CA TYR A 424 10.86 8.44 -13.88
C TYR A 424 9.95 7.85 -14.95
N TYR A 425 8.66 8.13 -14.87
CA TYR A 425 7.65 7.89 -15.89
C TYR A 425 7.13 9.23 -16.38
N VAL A 426 7.37 9.54 -17.65
CA VAL A 426 6.85 10.76 -18.30
C VAL A 426 5.69 10.36 -19.20
N GLU A 427 4.53 10.95 -18.98
CA GLU A 427 3.30 10.67 -19.71
C GLU A 427 2.62 11.96 -20.17
N PHE A 428 1.84 11.86 -21.25
CA PHE A 428 1.03 12.95 -21.77
C PHE A 428 -0.44 12.60 -21.57
N ARG A 429 -1.21 13.51 -20.96
CA ARG A 429 -2.61 13.29 -20.60
C ARG A 429 -3.51 14.23 -21.39
N GLN A 430 -4.67 13.74 -21.83
CA GLN A 430 -5.67 14.54 -22.53
C GLN A 430 -7.07 14.27 -21.99
N ALA A 431 -7.98 15.23 -22.14
CA ALA A 431 -9.36 15.15 -21.67
C ALA A 431 -10.22 14.18 -22.51
N ILE A 432 -9.92 12.89 -22.44
CA ILE A 432 -10.53 11.82 -23.23
C ILE A 432 -11.16 10.78 -22.28
N GLY A 433 -12.39 10.38 -22.59
CA GLY A 433 -13.06 9.30 -21.85
C GLY A 433 -13.20 9.61 -20.35
N PHE A 434 -12.75 8.70 -19.49
CA PHE A 434 -12.77 8.86 -18.03
C PHE A 434 -11.90 10.01 -17.52
N ASP A 435 -11.00 10.55 -18.35
CA ASP A 435 -10.17 11.72 -18.04
C ASP A 435 -10.76 13.04 -18.56
N SER A 436 -12.00 13.03 -19.07
CA SER A 436 -12.67 14.24 -19.58
C SER A 436 -12.74 15.39 -18.56
N PHE A 437 -12.66 15.11 -17.26
CA PHE A 437 -12.59 16.11 -16.20
C PHE A 437 -11.38 17.05 -16.32
N LEU A 438 -10.30 16.63 -17.00
CA LEU A 438 -9.12 17.46 -17.21
C LEU A 438 -9.42 18.76 -17.97
N SER A 439 -10.50 18.78 -18.76
CA SER A 439 -11.01 20.00 -19.42
C SER A 439 -11.46 21.10 -18.45
N SER A 440 -11.63 20.77 -17.18
CA SER A 440 -12.17 21.64 -16.14
C SER A 440 -11.17 21.80 -14.99
N GLY A 441 -10.26 22.76 -15.12
CA GLY A 441 -9.33 23.16 -14.06
C GLY A 441 -7.93 22.56 -14.14
N TYR A 442 -7.64 21.69 -15.11
CA TYR A 442 -6.32 21.06 -15.30
C TYR A 442 -5.64 21.52 -16.60
N ASN A 443 -5.74 22.81 -16.91
CA ASN A 443 -5.20 23.35 -18.17
C ASN A 443 -3.70 23.09 -18.32
N ASN A 444 -2.92 23.16 -17.24
CA ASN A 444 -1.49 22.86 -17.26
C ASN A 444 -1.23 21.39 -17.67
N VAL A 445 -2.00 20.43 -17.14
CA VAL A 445 -1.90 19.01 -17.52
C VAL A 445 -2.12 18.79 -19.02
N LEU A 446 -3.07 19.52 -19.62
CA LEU A 446 -3.35 19.44 -21.06
C LEU A 446 -2.26 20.09 -21.94
N ASN A 447 -1.41 20.94 -21.37
CA ASN A 447 -0.37 21.71 -22.07
C ASN A 447 1.07 21.28 -21.74
N GLY A 448 1.24 20.22 -20.95
CA GLY A 448 2.53 19.72 -20.49
C GLY A 448 2.60 18.20 -20.42
N VAL A 449 3.71 17.69 -19.87
CA VAL A 449 3.84 16.26 -19.55
C VAL A 449 3.84 16.07 -18.04
N VAL A 450 3.16 15.02 -17.60
CA VAL A 450 3.09 14.65 -16.18
C VAL A 450 4.26 13.70 -15.89
N ILE A 451 4.89 13.89 -14.73
CA ILE A 451 6.04 13.08 -14.32
C ILE A 451 5.71 12.39 -13.00
N ARG A 452 5.86 11.07 -12.99
CA ARG A 452 5.82 10.24 -11.79
C ARG A 452 7.16 9.58 -11.53
N THR A 453 7.44 9.22 -10.28
CA THR A 453 8.48 8.24 -9.95
C THR A 453 7.88 6.91 -9.57
N GLY A 454 8.66 5.83 -9.72
CA GLY A 454 8.29 4.48 -9.31
C GLY A 454 9.50 3.56 -9.15
N SER A 455 9.49 2.73 -8.11
CA SER A 455 10.46 1.67 -7.86
C SER A 455 10.02 0.36 -8.51
N GLU A 456 10.95 -0.37 -9.14
CA GLU A 456 10.64 -1.67 -9.74
C GLU A 456 10.33 -2.76 -8.70
N SER A 457 10.73 -2.55 -7.44
CA SER A 457 10.54 -3.52 -6.35
C SER A 457 9.42 -3.16 -5.37
N ASP A 458 8.83 -1.97 -5.49
CA ASP A 458 7.83 -1.46 -4.55
C ASP A 458 6.61 -0.90 -5.29
N GLY A 459 5.48 -1.60 -5.19
CA GLY A 459 4.24 -1.17 -5.84
C GLY A 459 3.63 0.10 -5.22
N ASN A 460 4.00 0.46 -3.98
CA ASN A 460 3.49 1.63 -3.27
C ASN A 460 4.37 2.87 -3.43
N SER A 461 5.09 2.95 -4.55
CA SER A 461 6.09 3.99 -4.81
C SER A 461 5.74 4.88 -6.00
N SER A 462 4.45 4.95 -6.38
CA SER A 462 3.97 5.87 -7.40
C SER A 462 3.87 7.28 -6.82
N TYR A 463 4.80 8.17 -7.17
CA TYR A 463 4.77 9.56 -6.71
C TYR A 463 4.63 10.53 -7.87
N LEU A 464 3.49 11.20 -7.96
CA LEU A 464 3.30 12.40 -8.79
C LEU A 464 4.23 13.50 -8.31
N LEU A 465 5.00 14.06 -9.24
CA LEU A 465 5.88 15.18 -8.96
C LEU A 465 5.21 16.49 -9.33
N ASP A 466 5.42 17.50 -8.50
CA ASP A 466 4.97 18.86 -8.76
C ASP A 466 6.00 19.60 -9.64
N MET A 467 5.66 19.79 -10.92
CA MET A 467 6.50 20.53 -11.87
C MET A 467 6.27 22.05 -11.82
N THR A 468 5.36 22.51 -10.97
CA THR A 468 5.04 23.93 -10.70
C THR A 468 5.13 24.25 -9.20
N PRO A 469 6.25 23.94 -8.52
CA PRO A 469 6.37 24.02 -7.05
C PRO A 469 6.34 25.45 -6.47
N GLN A 470 5.97 26.43 -7.28
CA GLN A 470 5.70 27.81 -6.87
C GLN A 470 4.25 28.01 -6.40
N THR A 471 3.36 27.04 -6.69
CA THR A 471 1.98 26.97 -6.21
C THR A 471 1.85 25.81 -5.21
N ASP A 472 0.86 25.88 -4.30
CA ASP A 472 0.50 24.75 -3.41
C ASP A 472 -0.63 23.89 -4.04
N ASP A 473 -0.86 24.03 -5.36
CA ASP A 473 -1.96 23.42 -6.09
C ASP A 473 -1.47 22.11 -6.74
N TRP A 474 -2.37 21.13 -6.83
CA TRP A 474 -2.12 19.83 -7.46
C TRP A 474 -2.98 19.63 -8.71
N THR A 475 -3.58 20.70 -9.23
CA THR A 475 -4.27 20.73 -10.53
C THR A 475 -3.35 21.16 -11.68
N ASP A 476 -2.14 21.60 -11.38
CA ASP A 476 -1.08 22.01 -12.31
C ASP A 476 0.25 21.22 -12.22
N PRO A 477 0.28 19.91 -11.94
CA PRO A 477 1.54 19.18 -11.69
C PRO A 477 2.41 18.94 -12.94
N ALA A 478 1.99 19.36 -14.14
CA ALA A 478 2.67 19.02 -15.38
C ALA A 478 3.79 20.01 -15.76
N LEU A 479 4.82 19.48 -16.40
CA LEU A 479 5.89 20.28 -17.00
C LEU A 479 5.39 20.86 -18.33
N ASP A 480 4.93 22.11 -18.30
CA ASP A 480 4.38 22.81 -19.46
C ASP A 480 5.33 22.83 -20.67
N SER A 481 4.73 22.89 -21.86
CA SER A 481 5.45 23.08 -23.11
C SER A 481 6.39 24.29 -23.07
N GLY A 482 7.66 24.06 -23.43
CA GLY A 482 8.74 25.04 -23.39
C GLY A 482 9.58 25.01 -22.11
N LEU A 483 9.09 24.39 -21.03
CA LEU A 483 9.80 24.30 -19.75
C LEU A 483 10.68 23.06 -19.67
N SER A 484 11.64 23.11 -18.74
CA SER A 484 12.57 22.02 -18.44
C SER A 484 12.72 21.78 -16.95
N PHE A 485 12.81 20.51 -16.58
CA PHE A 485 13.15 20.02 -15.26
C PHE A 485 14.50 19.31 -15.31
N THR A 486 15.38 19.58 -14.33
CA THR A 486 16.64 18.84 -14.16
C THR A 486 16.69 18.30 -12.74
N ASP A 487 16.86 16.99 -12.60
CA ASP A 487 17.17 16.36 -11.33
C ASP A 487 18.67 16.51 -11.05
N PRO A 488 19.07 17.28 -10.02
CA PRO A 488 20.48 17.52 -9.72
C PRO A 488 21.21 16.27 -9.21
N LEU A 489 20.50 15.24 -8.73
CA LEU A 489 21.10 14.02 -8.21
C LEU A 489 21.41 13.01 -9.32
N SER A 490 20.46 12.79 -10.23
CA SER A 490 20.66 11.87 -11.35
C SER A 490 21.30 12.53 -12.57
N GLY A 491 21.25 13.87 -12.67
CA GLY A 491 21.66 14.64 -13.84
C GLY A 491 20.68 14.55 -15.02
N VAL A 492 19.56 13.83 -14.87
CA VAL A 492 18.52 13.72 -15.90
C VAL A 492 17.86 15.08 -16.10
N THR A 493 17.74 15.50 -17.36
CA THR A 493 16.97 16.68 -17.76
C THR A 493 15.83 16.26 -18.68
N VAL A 494 14.62 16.71 -18.35
CA VAL A 494 13.39 16.54 -19.11
C VAL A 494 12.95 17.90 -19.63
N LYS A 495 12.70 18.03 -20.93
CA LYS A 495 12.16 19.26 -21.52
C LYS A 495 10.97 18.96 -22.41
N THR A 496 9.82 19.56 -22.12
CA THR A 496 8.66 19.52 -23.01
C THR A 496 8.91 20.48 -24.16
N ILE A 497 9.02 20.00 -25.39
CA ILE A 497 9.29 20.84 -26.57
C ILE A 497 8.00 21.41 -27.12
N SER A 498 7.01 20.54 -27.32
CA SER A 498 5.73 20.89 -27.90
C SER A 498 4.68 19.87 -27.47
N VAL A 499 3.44 20.32 -27.39
CA VAL A 499 2.26 19.48 -27.19
C VAL A 499 1.22 19.80 -28.24
N THR A 500 0.46 18.79 -28.63
CA THR A 500 -0.73 18.88 -29.49
C THR A 500 -1.77 17.91 -28.95
N SER A 501 -3.00 17.99 -29.46
CA SER A 501 -4.04 17.00 -29.13
C SER A 501 -3.67 15.55 -29.51
N MET A 502 -2.71 15.36 -30.41
CA MET A 502 -2.26 14.02 -30.85
C MET A 502 -1.03 13.51 -30.10
N GLY A 503 -0.33 14.36 -29.35
CA GLY A 503 0.88 13.93 -28.66
C GLY A 503 1.81 15.07 -28.22
N ALA A 504 2.81 14.69 -27.42
CA ALA A 504 3.87 15.55 -26.94
C ALA A 504 5.23 15.15 -27.53
N SER A 505 6.14 16.11 -27.62
CA SER A 505 7.55 15.88 -27.97
C SER A 505 8.42 16.30 -26.80
N VAL A 506 9.23 15.38 -26.29
CA VAL A 506 10.04 15.58 -25.08
C VAL A 506 11.51 15.34 -25.40
N THR A 507 12.36 16.31 -25.09
CA THR A 507 13.81 16.11 -25.14
C THR A 507 14.30 15.62 -23.78
N LEU A 508 15.14 14.58 -23.81
CA LEU A 508 15.77 13.99 -22.65
C LEU A 508 17.29 14.05 -22.79
N THR A 509 17.94 14.47 -21.72
CA THR A 509 19.39 14.38 -21.53
C THR A 509 19.62 13.55 -20.28
N LEU A 510 20.38 12.46 -20.42
CA LEU A 510 20.72 11.58 -19.31
C LEU A 510 21.92 12.17 -18.57
N GLY A 511 21.89 12.10 -17.24
CA GLY A 511 23.06 12.45 -16.45
C GLY A 511 24.22 11.49 -16.72
N GLY A 512 25.45 11.99 -16.57
CA GLY A 512 26.64 11.16 -16.69
C GLY A 512 26.56 9.97 -15.74
N ARG A 513 26.59 8.75 -16.28
CA ARG A 513 26.64 7.53 -15.46
C ARG A 513 27.78 7.66 -14.44
N PRO A 514 27.59 7.38 -13.13
CA PRO A 514 28.74 7.21 -12.26
C PRO A 514 29.63 6.12 -12.88
N PRO A 515 30.96 6.34 -12.98
CA PRO A 515 31.85 5.34 -13.55
C PRO A 515 31.66 4.03 -12.79
N ARG A 516 31.57 2.91 -13.52
CA ARG A 516 31.65 1.57 -12.91
C ARG A 516 32.84 1.58 -11.96
N ALA A 517 32.62 1.21 -10.71
CA ALA A 517 33.71 0.97 -9.77
C ALA A 517 34.73 0.06 -10.48
N PRO A 518 36.03 0.41 -10.48
CA PRO A 518 37.03 -0.40 -11.15
C PRO A 518 37.00 -1.80 -10.53
N THR A 519 36.72 -2.80 -11.36
CA THR A 519 36.94 -4.21 -11.00
C THR A 519 38.37 -4.34 -10.51
N ASN A 520 38.50 -4.79 -9.26
CA ASN A 520 39.74 -4.88 -8.51
C ASN A 520 40.94 -5.37 -9.34
N LEU A 521 42.07 -4.72 -9.06
CA LEU A 521 43.44 -5.11 -9.40
C LEU A 521 43.63 -6.63 -9.48
N ARG A 522 44.05 -7.11 -10.65
CA ARG A 522 44.81 -8.36 -10.74
C ARG A 522 46.16 -8.13 -10.09
N ILE A 523 46.38 -8.70 -8.91
CA ILE A 523 47.72 -9.00 -8.43
C ILE A 523 48.26 -10.10 -9.33
N VAL A 524 49.18 -9.75 -10.23
CA VAL A 524 50.05 -10.70 -10.91
C VAL A 524 51.28 -10.82 -10.03
N HIS A 525 51.50 -12.00 -9.44
CA HIS A 525 52.80 -12.36 -8.89
C HIS A 525 53.60 -13.13 -9.96
N PRO A 526 54.93 -12.93 -10.02
CA PRO A 526 55.82 -13.51 -11.02
C PRO A 526 55.92 -15.03 -10.95
#